data_AF-A0A3B9GRF3-F1
#
_entry.id   AF-A0A3B9GRF3-F1
#
_cell.length_a   1.000
_cell.length_b   1.000
_cell.length_c   1.000
_cell.angle_alpha   90.00
_cell.angle_beta   90.00
_cell.angle_gamma   90.00
#
_symmetry.space_group_name_H-M   'P 1'
#
loop_
_entity.id
_entity.type
_entity.pdbx_description
1 polymer ?
#
loop_
_entity_poly.entity_id
_entity_poly.type
_entity_poly.pdbx_seq_one_letter_code
_entity_poly.pdbx_strand_id
1 'polypeptide(L)'
;MTRFRWVICALLFFATTVNYLDRQVLSLTWDEFIKPEFHWDEVDYANITGVFAIVYALAQLFAGRIVDKLGTKRGYLVAIGVWSAGACLHALCGVATEWYVGVSSRMELVKATGDFAVMISTFSVYMFIFARCVLALGEGGNFPAAIKAT
;
A
#
# COMPACT_ATOMS: atom_id res chain seq x y z
N MET A 1 28.48 4.86 25.95
CA MET A 1 27.64 4.81 24.74
C MET A 1 26.39 4.00 25.04
N THR A 2 25.24 4.63 25.19
CA THR A 2 24.03 4.02 25.75
C THR A 2 23.44 2.95 24.81
N ARG A 3 23.01 1.81 25.39
CA ARG A 3 22.36 0.68 24.66
C ARG A 3 21.13 1.09 23.84
N PHE A 4 20.60 2.29 24.07
CA PHE A 4 19.44 2.86 23.39
C PHE A 4 19.64 3.03 21.86
N ARG A 5 20.88 3.23 21.39
CA ARG A 5 21.16 3.32 19.94
C ARG A 5 20.77 2.05 19.19
N TRP A 6 21.01 0.87 19.79
CA TRP A 6 20.64 -0.42 19.21
C TRP A 6 19.13 -0.64 19.17
N VAL A 7 18.38 -0.04 20.10
CA VAL A 7 16.91 -0.06 20.06
C VAL A 7 16.42 0.71 18.82
N ILE A 8 16.99 1.89 18.55
CA ILE A 8 16.64 2.68 17.35
C ILE A 8 17.00 1.90 16.08
N CYS A 9 18.18 1.29 16.01
CA CYS A 9 18.57 0.45 14.87
C CYS A 9 17.60 -0.72 14.64
N ALA A 10 17.18 -1.42 15.70
CA ALA A 10 16.22 -2.51 15.59
C ALA A 10 14.85 -2.00 15.09
N LEU A 11 14.36 -0.86 15.58
CA LEU A 11 13.11 -0.26 15.10
C LEU A 11 13.17 0.14 13.62
N LEU A 12 14.26 0.78 13.19
CA LEU A 12 14.48 1.15 11.79
C LEU A 12 14.60 -0.08 10.89
N PHE A 13 15.25 -1.15 11.37
CA PHE A 13 15.33 -2.43 10.67
C PHE A 13 13.94 -3.00 10.42
N PHE A 14 13.13 -3.20 11.47
CA PHE A 14 11.79 -3.75 11.31
C PHE A 14 10.87 -2.86 10.47
N ALA A 15 10.93 -1.54 10.65
CA ALA A 15 10.16 -0.61 9.83
C ALA A 15 10.52 -0.74 8.34
N THR A 16 11.80 -0.87 8.03
CA THR A 16 12.27 -1.10 6.66
C THR A 16 11.84 -2.48 6.16
N THR A 17 11.94 -3.53 6.98
CA THR A 17 11.47 -4.87 6.62
C THR A 17 9.99 -4.86 6.24
N VAL A 18 9.12 -4.28 7.08
CA VAL A 18 7.68 -4.15 6.79
C VAL A 18 7.46 -3.38 5.50
N ASN A 19 8.18 -2.27 5.30
CA ASN A 19 8.09 -1.48 4.08
C ASN A 19 8.42 -2.28 2.80
N TYR A 20 9.43 -3.16 2.85
CA TYR A 20 9.73 -4.03 1.71
C TYR A 20 8.69 -5.14 1.51
N LEU A 21 8.11 -5.67 2.59
CA LEU A 21 7.04 -6.66 2.52
C LEU A 21 5.79 -6.07 1.87
N ASP A 22 5.36 -4.86 2.27
CA ASP A 22 4.18 -4.19 1.72
C ASP A 22 4.29 -3.93 0.20
N ARG A 23 5.51 -3.70 -0.29
CA ARG A 23 5.79 -3.60 -1.73
C ARG A 23 5.59 -4.91 -2.47
N GLN A 24 6.05 -6.01 -1.89
CA GLN A 24 6.07 -7.32 -2.54
C GLN A 24 4.75 -8.08 -2.40
N VAL A 25 3.97 -7.82 -1.35
CA VAL A 25 2.78 -8.63 -1.03
C VAL A 25 1.83 -8.75 -2.21
N LEU A 26 1.53 -7.65 -2.91
CA LEU A 26 0.62 -7.69 -4.06
C LEU A 26 1.20 -8.50 -5.22
N SER A 27 2.49 -8.36 -5.53
CA SER A 27 3.11 -9.16 -6.61
C SER A 27 3.11 -10.66 -6.31
N LEU A 28 3.12 -11.04 -5.03
CA LEU A 28 3.11 -12.43 -4.59
C LEU A 28 1.69 -13.01 -4.53
N THR A 29 0.67 -12.19 -4.26
CA THR A 29 -0.70 -12.68 -4.04
C THR A 29 -1.64 -12.44 -5.21
N TRP A 30 -1.31 -11.58 -6.18
CA TRP A 30 -2.30 -11.14 -7.16
C TRP A 30 -2.79 -12.26 -8.08
N ASP A 31 -1.89 -13.08 -8.63
CA ASP A 31 -2.24 -14.06 -9.67
C ASP A 31 -3.02 -15.25 -9.09
N GLU A 32 -2.63 -15.76 -7.92
CA GLU A 32 -3.27 -16.93 -7.31
C GLU A 32 -4.57 -16.62 -6.55
N PHE A 33 -4.65 -15.45 -5.90
CA PHE A 33 -5.75 -15.15 -4.96
C PHE A 33 -6.65 -14.01 -5.43
N ILE A 34 -6.07 -12.86 -5.78
CA ILE A 34 -6.82 -11.62 -6.03
C ILE A 34 -7.48 -11.65 -7.41
N LYS A 35 -6.79 -12.19 -8.41
CA LYS A 35 -7.26 -12.30 -9.79
C LYS A 35 -8.50 -13.18 -9.93
N PRO A 36 -8.56 -14.40 -9.35
CA PRO A 36 -9.80 -15.18 -9.33
C PRO A 36 -10.93 -14.55 -8.50
N GLU A 37 -10.59 -13.83 -7.41
CA GLU A 37 -11.57 -13.21 -6.52
C GLU A 37 -12.24 -11.99 -7.17
N PHE A 38 -11.46 -11.12 -7.82
CA PHE A 38 -11.94 -9.86 -8.38
C PHE A 38 -11.98 -9.81 -9.90
N HIS A 39 -11.67 -10.90 -10.59
CA HIS A 39 -11.67 -10.99 -12.06
C HIS A 39 -10.70 -10.02 -12.73
N TRP A 40 -9.56 -9.78 -12.08
CA TRP A 40 -8.52 -8.91 -12.65
C TRP A 40 -7.83 -9.57 -13.83
N ASP A 41 -7.33 -8.75 -14.75
CA ASP A 41 -6.38 -9.18 -15.76
C ASP A 41 -4.97 -8.60 -15.52
N GLU A 42 -4.07 -8.85 -16.47
CA GLU A 42 -2.70 -8.33 -16.42
C GLU A 42 -2.65 -6.79 -16.53
N VAL A 43 -3.62 -6.20 -17.23
CA VAL A 43 -3.72 -4.76 -17.45
C VAL A 43 -4.14 -4.07 -16.14
N ASP A 44 -5.09 -4.64 -15.41
CA ASP A 44 -5.52 -4.17 -14.09
C ASP A 44 -4.35 -4.13 -13.11
N TYR A 45 -3.59 -5.23 -13.02
CA TYR A 45 -2.41 -5.30 -12.17
C TYR A 45 -1.32 -4.30 -12.61
N ALA A 46 -1.07 -4.18 -13.92
CA ALA A 46 -0.11 -3.22 -14.46
C ALA A 46 -0.53 -1.77 -14.16
N ASN A 47 -1.82 -1.45 -14.23
CA ASN A 47 -2.34 -0.13 -13.89
C ASN A 47 -2.14 0.19 -12.40
N ILE A 48 -2.45 -0.74 -11.51
CA ILE A 48 -2.29 -0.56 -10.05
C ILE A 48 -0.81 -0.29 -9.71
N THR A 49 0.09 -1.12 -10.23
CA THR A 49 1.53 -0.99 -9.96
C THR A 49 2.15 0.22 -10.64
N GLY A 50 1.70 0.57 -11.85
CA GLY A 50 2.11 1.76 -12.58
C GLY A 50 1.73 3.06 -11.86
N VAL A 51 0.47 3.18 -11.42
CA VAL A 51 0.01 4.36 -10.65
C VAL A 51 0.75 4.47 -9.33
N PHE A 52 0.95 3.35 -8.62
CA PHE A 52 1.78 3.32 -7.40
C PHE A 52 3.17 3.90 -7.65
N ALA A 53 3.85 3.46 -8.72
CA ALA A 53 5.21 3.91 -9.03
C ALA A 53 5.27 5.42 -9.32
N ILE A 54 4.31 5.95 -10.07
CA ILE A 54 4.22 7.39 -10.38
C ILE A 54 3.98 8.20 -9.10
N VAL A 55 3.01 7.81 -8.28
CA VAL A 55 2.69 8.50 -7.02
C VAL A 55 3.86 8.42 -6.04
N TYR A 56 4.52 7.27 -5.96
CA TYR A 56 5.70 7.08 -5.12
C TYR A 56 6.88 7.94 -5.55
N ALA A 57 7.13 8.07 -6.85
CA ALA A 57 8.17 8.95 -7.40
C ALA A 57 7.89 10.42 -7.08
N LEU A 58 6.64 10.87 -7.25
CA LEU A 58 6.22 12.21 -6.88
C LEU A 58 6.33 12.45 -5.37
N ALA A 59 5.90 11.48 -4.56
CA ALA A 59 5.99 11.56 -3.10
C ALA A 59 7.44 11.77 -2.64
N GLN A 60 8.40 11.02 -3.20
CA GLN A 60 9.81 11.18 -2.88
C GLN A 60 10.36 12.58 -3.18
N LEU A 61 9.91 13.21 -4.28
CA LEU A 61 10.34 14.57 -4.65
C LEU A 61 9.98 15.61 -3.57
N PHE A 62 8.84 15.42 -2.90
CA PHE A 62 8.35 16.35 -1.87
C PHE A 62 8.70 15.92 -0.44
N ALA A 63 8.90 14.62 -0.21
CA ALA A 63 9.13 14.04 1.11
C ALA A 63 10.31 14.68 1.85
N GLY A 64 11.41 14.97 1.15
CA GLY A 64 12.57 15.64 1.74
C GLY A 64 12.21 17.00 2.36
N ARG A 65 11.49 17.86 1.63
CA ARG A 65 11.07 19.17 2.16
C ARG A 65 10.11 19.08 3.33
N ILE A 66 9.25 18.05 3.35
CA ILE A 66 8.29 17.81 4.43
C ILE A 66 9.02 17.36 5.71
N VAL A 67 9.93 16.38 5.59
CA VAL A 67 10.74 15.89 6.71
C VAL A 67 11.62 17.00 7.28
N ASP A 68 12.14 17.90 6.43
CA ASP A 68 12.99 19.01 6.86
C ASP A 68 12.23 20.02 7.72
N LYS A 69 10.95 20.26 7.40
CA LYS A 69 10.08 21.15 8.18
C LYS A 69 9.59 20.51 9.47
N LEU A 70 9.27 19.22 9.46
CA LEU A 70 8.69 18.51 10.61
C LEU A 70 9.74 17.96 11.59
N GLY A 71 10.99 17.84 11.15
CA GLY A 71 12.07 17.15 11.86
C GLY A 71 11.97 15.63 11.72
N THR A 72 13.10 14.95 11.84
CA THR A 72 13.25 13.51 11.55
C THR A 72 12.32 12.62 12.36
N LYS A 73 12.21 12.84 13.67
CA LYS A 73 11.40 12.00 14.55
C LYS A 73 9.91 12.08 14.21
N ARG A 74 9.37 13.29 14.00
CA ARG A 74 7.94 13.50 13.68
C ARG A 74 7.65 13.12 12.24
N GLY A 75 8.53 13.48 11.31
CA GLY A 75 8.42 13.10 9.91
C GLY A 75 8.35 11.58 9.74
N TYR A 76 9.20 10.83 10.45
CA TYR A 76 9.19 9.37 10.37
C TYR A 76 7.93 8.75 10.96
N LEU A 77 7.46 9.24 12.12
CA LEU A 77 6.21 8.77 12.73
C LEU A 77 5.00 8.99 11.80
N VAL A 78 4.93 10.14 11.13
CA VAL A 78 3.87 10.45 10.16
C VAL A 78 3.97 9.53 8.95
N ALA A 79 5.17 9.31 8.41
CA ALA A 79 5.40 8.40 7.29
C ALA A 79 4.93 6.97 7.63
N ILE A 80 5.34 6.44 8.79
CA ILE A 80 4.92 5.14 9.30
C ILE A 80 3.39 5.07 9.41
N GLY A 81 2.77 6.08 10.02
CA GLY A 81 1.32 6.12 10.20
C GLY A 81 0.56 6.11 8.87
N VAL A 82 1.02 6.88 7.88
CA VAL A 82 0.39 6.96 6.56
C VAL A 82 0.55 5.66 5.79
N TRP A 83 1.76 5.06 5.74
CA TRP A 83 1.93 3.80 5.01
C TRP A 83 1.20 2.65 5.70
N SER A 84 1.16 2.63 7.04
CA SER A 84 0.42 1.60 7.79
C SER A 84 -1.08 1.71 7.54
N ALA A 85 -1.62 2.93 7.47
CA ALA A 85 -3.01 3.15 7.07
C ALA A 85 -3.25 2.65 5.63
N GLY A 86 -2.33 2.92 4.70
CA GLY A 86 -2.35 2.37 3.34
C GLY A 86 -2.36 0.84 3.30
N ALA A 87 -1.54 0.19 4.13
CA ALA A 87 -1.53 -1.27 4.26
C ALA A 87 -2.87 -1.81 4.79
N CYS A 88 -3.43 -1.19 5.83
CA CYS A 88 -4.75 -1.56 6.36
C CYS A 88 -5.89 -1.34 5.34
N LEU A 89 -5.81 -0.30 4.50
CA LEU A 89 -6.81 -0.04 3.45
C LEU A 89 -6.90 -1.19 2.46
N HIS A 90 -5.81 -1.88 2.13
CA HIS A 90 -5.83 -3.05 1.24
C HIS A 90 -6.71 -4.18 1.80
N ALA A 91 -6.68 -4.41 3.13
CA ALA A 91 -7.54 -5.41 3.76
C ALA A 91 -9.02 -5.03 3.68
N LEU A 92 -9.33 -3.74 3.63
CA LEU A 92 -10.70 -3.23 3.51
C LEU A 92 -11.23 -3.23 2.07
N CYS A 93 -10.35 -3.33 1.05
CA CYS A 93 -10.77 -3.33 -0.35
C CYS A 93 -11.74 -4.49 -0.68
N GLY A 94 -11.49 -5.68 -0.11
CA GLY A 94 -12.39 -6.83 -0.30
C GLY A 94 -13.76 -6.58 0.30
N VAL A 95 -13.81 -6.16 1.57
CA VAL A 95 -15.07 -5.84 2.28
C VAL A 95 -15.84 -4.74 1.58
N ALA A 96 -15.17 -3.69 1.10
CA ALA A 96 -15.80 -2.60 0.37
C ALA A 96 -16.38 -3.09 -0.96
N THR A 97 -15.70 -4.00 -1.66
CA THR A 97 -16.19 -4.58 -2.92
C THR A 97 -17.41 -5.47 -2.68
N GLU A 98 -17.39 -6.33 -1.66
CA GLU A 98 -18.56 -7.15 -1.26
C GLU A 98 -19.77 -6.26 -0.97
N TRP A 99 -19.57 -5.19 -0.20
CA TRP A 99 -20.63 -4.26 0.18
C TRP A 99 -21.17 -3.47 -1.01
N TYR A 100 -20.31 -2.99 -1.91
CA TYR A 100 -20.72 -2.22 -3.09
C TYR A 100 -21.52 -3.08 -4.09
N VAL A 101 -21.08 -4.32 -4.28
CA VAL A 101 -21.64 -5.25 -5.25
C VAL A 101 -22.88 -5.97 -4.69
N GLY A 102 -23.11 -5.89 -3.37
CA GLY A 102 -24.28 -6.48 -2.70
C GLY A 102 -24.17 -7.98 -2.47
N VAL A 103 -22.94 -8.49 -2.39
CA VAL A 103 -22.62 -9.91 -2.26
C VAL A 103 -22.32 -10.23 -0.79
N SER A 104 -22.83 -11.37 -0.32
CA SER A 104 -22.68 -11.77 1.09
C SER A 104 -21.51 -12.73 1.34
N SER A 105 -20.88 -13.23 0.27
CA SER A 105 -19.79 -14.19 0.38
C SER A 105 -18.73 -14.05 -0.72
N ARG A 106 -17.45 -14.27 -0.37
CA ARG A 106 -16.35 -14.37 -1.34
C ARG A 106 -16.62 -15.37 -2.48
N MET A 107 -17.38 -16.43 -2.21
CA MET A 107 -17.71 -17.45 -3.21
C MET A 107 -18.59 -16.89 -4.34
N GLU A 108 -19.48 -15.95 -4.03
CA GLU A 108 -20.29 -15.25 -5.01
C GLU A 108 -19.45 -14.28 -5.84
N LEU A 109 -18.44 -13.63 -5.24
CA LEU A 109 -17.48 -12.81 -6.00
C LEU A 109 -16.76 -13.65 -7.05
N VAL A 110 -16.15 -14.78 -6.65
CA VAL A 110 -15.39 -15.68 -7.54
C VAL A 110 -16.26 -16.29 -8.65
N LYS A 111 -17.55 -16.51 -8.40
CA LYS A 111 -18.48 -17.11 -9.38
C LYS A 111 -19.15 -16.08 -10.29
N ALA A 112 -18.89 -14.79 -10.09
CA ALA A 112 -19.44 -13.73 -10.91
C ALA A 112 -19.02 -13.91 -12.39
N THR A 113 -19.93 -13.64 -13.31
CA THR A 113 -19.64 -13.72 -14.75
C THR A 113 -20.31 -12.57 -15.50
N GLY A 114 -19.81 -12.29 -16.71
CA GLY A 114 -20.34 -11.23 -17.56
C GLY A 114 -20.17 -9.83 -16.95
N ASP A 115 -21.18 -8.98 -17.12
CA ASP A 115 -21.15 -7.57 -16.68
C ASP A 115 -20.89 -7.40 -15.18
N PHE A 116 -21.32 -8.39 -14.37
CA PHE A 116 -21.10 -8.37 -12.93
C PHE A 116 -19.63 -8.54 -12.56
N ALA A 117 -18.90 -9.41 -13.27
CA ALA A 117 -17.46 -9.59 -13.09
C ALA A 117 -16.69 -8.31 -13.47
N VAL A 118 -17.10 -7.64 -14.55
CA VAL A 118 -16.50 -6.36 -14.98
C VAL A 118 -16.71 -5.28 -13.91
N MET A 119 -17.90 -5.22 -13.30
CA MET A 119 -18.20 -4.30 -12.21
C MET A 119 -17.31 -4.55 -10.98
N ILE A 120 -17.16 -5.81 -10.58
CA ILE A 120 -16.28 -6.22 -9.46
C ILE A 120 -14.84 -5.82 -9.73
N SER A 121 -14.31 -6.16 -10.91
CA SER A 121 -12.94 -5.82 -11.29
C SER A 121 -12.73 -4.30 -11.26
N THR A 122 -13.57 -3.55 -11.98
CA THR A 122 -13.45 -2.09 -12.06
C THR A 122 -13.43 -1.43 -10.68
N PHE A 123 -14.39 -1.78 -9.81
CA PHE A 123 -14.48 -1.19 -8.47
C PHE A 123 -13.28 -1.55 -7.60
N SER A 124 -12.91 -2.83 -7.54
CA SER A 124 -11.80 -3.31 -6.73
C SER A 124 -10.46 -2.73 -7.20
N VAL A 125 -10.22 -2.60 -8.50
CA VAL A 125 -9.02 -1.96 -9.06
C VAL A 125 -8.87 -0.53 -8.56
N TYR A 126 -9.93 0.28 -8.61
CA TYR A 126 -9.88 1.65 -8.09
C TYR A 126 -9.62 1.71 -6.58
N MET A 127 -10.21 0.80 -5.80
CA MET A 127 -9.95 0.71 -4.37
C MET A 127 -8.49 0.34 -4.07
N PHE A 128 -7.92 -0.60 -4.81
CA PHE A 128 -6.52 -0.99 -4.68
C PHE A 128 -5.57 0.12 -5.15
N ILE A 129 -5.88 0.83 -6.23
CA ILE A 129 -5.13 2.04 -6.65
C ILE A 129 -5.13 3.05 -5.52
N PHE A 130 -6.28 3.34 -4.92
CA PHE A 130 -6.37 4.29 -3.82
C PHE A 130 -5.52 3.86 -2.62
N ALA A 131 -5.65 2.60 -2.17
CA ALA A 131 -4.86 2.06 -1.07
C ALA A 131 -3.34 2.10 -1.38
N ARG A 132 -2.95 1.80 -2.62
CA ARG A 132 -1.57 1.89 -3.11
C ARG A 132 -1.06 3.33 -3.12
N CYS A 133 -1.87 4.30 -3.53
CA CYS A 133 -1.49 5.72 -3.49
C CYS A 133 -1.23 6.20 -2.06
N VAL A 134 -2.08 5.82 -1.10
CA VAL A 134 -1.87 6.15 0.32
C VAL A 134 -0.58 5.51 0.84
N LEU A 135 -0.36 4.23 0.52
CA LEU A 135 0.89 3.53 0.84
C LEU A 135 2.09 4.31 0.27
N ALA A 136 2.10 4.58 -1.04
CA ALA A 136 3.17 5.30 -1.75
C ALA A 136 3.51 6.65 -1.11
N LEU A 137 2.50 7.42 -0.71
CA LEU A 137 2.70 8.71 -0.04
C LEU A 137 3.43 8.56 1.30
N GLY A 138 3.06 7.55 2.08
CA GLY A 138 3.73 7.26 3.36
C GLY A 138 5.15 6.75 3.16
N GLU A 139 5.34 5.80 2.24
CA GLU A 139 6.65 5.19 1.99
C GLU A 139 7.68 6.19 1.43
N GLY A 140 7.24 7.21 0.68
CA GLY A 140 8.12 8.26 0.17
C GLY A 140 8.91 8.98 1.28
N GLY A 141 8.36 9.02 2.50
CA GLY A 141 9.01 9.60 3.68
C GLY A 141 10.06 8.71 4.34
N ASN A 142 10.15 7.42 4.01
CA ASN A 142 11.02 6.46 4.69
C ASN A 142 12.52 6.79 4.47
N PHE A 143 12.93 7.01 3.21
CA PHE A 143 14.34 7.27 2.88
C PHE A 143 14.89 8.61 3.41
N PRO A 144 14.21 9.76 3.23
CA PRO A 144 14.73 11.04 3.74
C PRO A 144 14.82 11.08 5.27
N ALA A 145 13.92 10.40 5.97
CA ALA A 145 13.90 10.33 7.43
C ALA A 145 14.99 9.38 7.98
N ALA A 146 15.22 8.24 7.34
CA ALA A 146 16.24 7.28 7.76
C ALA A 146 17.66 7.85 7.64
N ILE A 147 17.96 8.56 6.53
CA ILE A 147 19.30 9.16 6.29
C ILE A 147 19.63 10.25 7.32
N LYS A 148 18.64 11.03 7.75
CA LYS A 148 18.85 12.14 8.70
C LYS A 148 18.84 11.70 10.17
N ALA A 149 18.56 10.42 10.44
CA ALA A 149 18.51 9.87 11.80
C ALA A 149 19.83 9.21 12.24
N THR A 150 20.74 8.93 11.30
CA THR A 150 22.10 8.44 11.54
C THR A 150 23.10 9.58 11.63
#